data_AF-A0A6F8V0Y5-F1
#
_entry.id   AF-A0A6F8V0Y5-F1
#
_cell.length_a   1.000
_cell.length_b   1.000
_cell.length_c   1.000
_cell.angle_alpha   90.00
_cell.angle_beta   90.00
_cell.angle_gamma   90.00
#
_symmetry.space_group_name_H-M   'P 1'
#
loop_
_entity.id
_entity.type
_entity.pdbx_description
1 polymer ?
#
loop_
_entity_poly.entity_id
_entity_poly.type
_entity_poly.pdbx_seq_one_letter_code
_entity_poly.pdbx_strand_id
1 'polypeptide(L)'
;MTMTLAEWRTAIRPIADDIAAELLDAAECGPFDGGCLAFARALQDVIGGDLVVLTRANGLADHAAVHQGDRFWDYAGPRARLLFIRRFASAEMLGNWRGVDIRPHREGDLLDAPDDPELVERLAALLRGALAGHFPVQTLSLRS
;
A
#
# COMPACT_ATOMS: atom_id res chain seq x y z
N MET A 1 -1.41 10.33 -16.10
CA MET A 1 -1.18 9.05 -16.80
C MET A 1 -1.48 7.94 -15.81
N THR A 2 -2.21 6.90 -16.20
CA THR A 2 -2.66 5.84 -15.29
C THR A 2 -1.89 4.56 -15.63
N MET A 3 -1.08 4.08 -14.69
CA MET A 3 -0.36 2.81 -14.84
C MET A 3 -1.36 1.64 -14.79
N THR A 4 -1.20 0.69 -15.70
CA THR A 4 -1.95 -0.57 -15.70
C THR A 4 -1.39 -1.55 -14.67
N LEU A 5 -2.17 -2.57 -14.32
CA LEU A 5 -1.69 -3.66 -13.46
C LEU A 5 -0.49 -4.41 -14.07
N ALA A 6 -0.44 -4.52 -15.40
CA ALA A 6 0.66 -5.20 -16.09
C ALA A 6 1.96 -4.38 -15.98
N GLU A 7 1.88 -3.07 -16.23
CA GLU A 7 3.01 -2.16 -16.05
C GLU A 7 3.48 -2.16 -14.59
N TRP A 8 2.56 -2.09 -13.62
CA TRP A 8 2.89 -2.18 -12.19
C TRP A 8 3.70 -3.43 -11.87
N ARG A 9 3.23 -4.60 -12.33
CA ARG A 9 3.93 -5.87 -12.11
C ARG A 9 5.32 -5.88 -12.74
N THR A 10 5.46 -5.32 -13.95
CA THR A 10 6.76 -5.21 -14.62
C THR A 10 7.71 -4.32 -13.83
N ALA A 11 7.23 -3.20 -13.27
CA ALA A 11 8.04 -2.25 -12.52
C ALA A 11 8.44 -2.76 -11.13
N ILE A 12 7.52 -3.43 -10.40
CA ILE A 12 7.77 -3.89 -9.04
C ILE A 12 8.54 -5.21 -9.00
N ARG A 13 8.39 -6.09 -10.00
CA ARG A 13 9.02 -7.42 -10.01
C ARG A 13 10.54 -7.41 -9.72
N PRO A 14 11.35 -6.50 -10.28
CA PRO A 14 12.80 -6.47 -10.02
C PRO A 14 13.17 -6.11 -8.57
N ILE A 15 12.29 -5.42 -7.84
CA ILE A 15 12.53 -4.95 -6.47
C ILE A 15 11.68 -5.72 -5.44
N ALA A 16 10.97 -6.76 -5.86
CA ALA A 16 10.04 -7.49 -4.99
C ALA A 16 10.77 -8.19 -3.82
N ASP A 17 11.94 -8.77 -4.10
CA ASP A 17 12.76 -9.43 -3.08
C ASP A 17 13.37 -8.41 -2.12
N ASP A 18 13.76 -7.23 -2.62
CA ASP A 18 14.29 -6.14 -1.78
C ASP A 18 13.20 -5.59 -0.84
N ILE A 19 11.98 -5.37 -1.36
CA ILE A 19 10.82 -4.96 -0.54
C ILE A 19 10.56 -6.00 0.57
N ALA A 20 10.59 -7.29 0.22
CA ALA A 20 10.38 -8.36 1.19
C ALA A 20 11.50 -8.40 2.24
N ALA A 21 12.76 -8.20 1.83
CA ALA A 21 13.90 -8.16 2.74
C ALA A 21 13.80 -7.00 3.74
N GLU A 22 13.45 -5.80 3.28
CA GLU A 22 13.28 -4.62 4.14
C GLU A 22 12.16 -4.82 5.19
N LEU A 23 11.03 -5.40 4.79
CA LEU A 23 9.91 -5.68 5.70
C LEU A 23 10.22 -6.82 6.67
N LEU A 24 10.98 -7.82 6.23
CA LEU A 24 11.41 -8.94 7.07
C LEU A 24 12.43 -8.48 8.13
N ASP A 25 13.42 -7.69 7.73
CA ASP A 25 14.47 -7.20 8.63
C ASP A 25 13.92 -6.25 9.71
N ALA A 26 13.02 -5.35 9.33
CA ALA A 26 12.49 -4.34 10.25
C ALA A 26 11.35 -4.86 11.15
N ALA A 27 10.53 -5.80 10.66
CA ALA A 27 9.27 -6.13 11.31
C ALA A 27 8.85 -7.60 11.20
N GLU A 28 9.73 -8.48 10.67
CA GLU A 28 9.46 -9.92 10.47
C GLU A 28 8.16 -10.20 9.70
N CYS A 29 7.81 -9.32 8.76
CA CYS A 29 6.48 -9.25 8.16
C CYS A 29 6.51 -9.16 6.62
N GLY A 30 5.37 -9.36 5.98
CA GLY A 30 5.21 -9.24 4.53
C GLY A 30 4.33 -8.04 4.13
N PRO A 31 4.32 -7.60 2.85
CA PRO A 31 3.53 -6.44 2.43
C PRO A 31 2.00 -6.64 2.52
N PHE A 32 1.54 -7.87 2.72
CA PHE A 32 0.13 -8.21 3.00
C PHE A 32 -0.10 -8.76 4.42
N ASP A 33 0.94 -8.86 5.23
CA ASP A 33 0.88 -9.47 6.56
C ASP A 33 1.65 -8.55 7.51
N GLY A 34 0.99 -7.52 8.04
CA GLY A 34 1.60 -6.50 8.89
C GLY A 34 2.25 -5.32 8.14
N GLY A 35 2.96 -5.58 7.03
CA GLY A 35 3.74 -4.56 6.30
C GLY A 35 2.94 -3.59 5.42
N CYS A 36 1.63 -3.78 5.31
CA CYS A 36 0.80 -3.02 4.36
C CYS A 36 0.78 -1.51 4.62
N LEU A 37 0.83 -1.07 5.88
CA LEU A 37 0.82 0.35 6.23
C LEU A 37 2.13 1.04 5.85
N ALA A 38 3.27 0.44 6.19
CA ALA A 38 4.59 0.96 5.82
C ALA A 38 4.73 1.05 4.30
N PHE A 39 4.31 0.00 3.58
CA PHE A 39 4.30 0.03 2.12
C PHE A 39 3.37 1.11 1.55
N ALA A 40 2.16 1.27 2.10
CA ALA A 40 1.21 2.27 1.63
C ALA A 40 1.70 3.71 1.90
N ARG A 41 2.35 3.97 3.04
CA ARG A 41 3.00 5.26 3.32
C ARG A 41 4.12 5.55 2.35
N ALA A 42 5.02 4.58 2.14
CA ALA A 42 6.10 4.71 1.17
C ALA A 42 5.56 5.00 -0.24
N LEU A 43 4.49 4.29 -0.64
CA LEU A 43 3.84 4.52 -1.92
C LEU A 43 3.19 5.91 -2.00
N GLN A 44 2.56 6.37 -0.93
CA GLN A 44 1.97 7.71 -0.84
C GLN A 44 3.04 8.79 -1.08
N ASP A 45 4.25 8.61 -0.57
CA ASP A 45 5.35 9.55 -0.80
C ASP A 45 5.83 9.56 -2.26
N VAL A 46 5.72 8.43 -2.96
CA VAL A 46 6.16 8.32 -4.36
C VAL A 46 5.10 8.82 -5.34
N ILE A 47 3.85 8.41 -5.17
CA ILE A 47 2.79 8.71 -6.14
C ILE A 47 1.87 9.85 -5.67
N GLY A 48 1.89 10.22 -4.39
CA GLY A 48 0.91 11.12 -3.77
C GLY A 48 -0.43 10.44 -3.51
N GLY A 49 -1.45 11.25 -3.23
CA GLY A 49 -2.80 10.77 -2.93
C GLY A 49 -3.06 10.58 -1.44
N ASP A 50 -4.19 9.95 -1.13
CA ASP A 50 -4.69 9.83 0.24
C ASP A 50 -4.44 8.43 0.79
N LEU A 51 -3.86 8.34 1.98
CA LEU A 51 -3.76 7.09 2.71
C LEU A 51 -5.15 6.64 3.19
N VAL A 52 -5.57 5.46 2.76
CA VAL A 52 -6.86 4.87 3.06
C VAL A 52 -6.70 3.46 3.62
N VAL A 53 -7.73 3.00 4.33
CA VAL A 53 -7.82 1.65 4.86
C VAL A 53 -9.06 0.96 4.35
N LEU A 54 -8.91 -0.32 4.01
CA LEU A 54 -10.01 -1.25 3.89
C LEU A 54 -10.48 -1.63 5.30
N THR A 55 -11.78 -1.57 5.53
CA THR A 55 -12.37 -1.89 6.82
C THR A 55 -13.29 -3.10 6.74
N ARG A 56 -13.31 -3.84 7.84
CA ARG A 56 -14.27 -4.91 8.11
C ARG A 56 -15.65 -4.35 8.44
N ALA A 57 -16.67 -5.22 8.47
CA ALA A 57 -18.04 -4.85 8.82
C ALA A 57 -18.18 -4.25 10.23
N ASN A 58 -17.27 -4.59 11.15
CA ASN A 58 -17.21 -4.01 12.49
C ASN A 58 -16.42 -2.68 12.58
N GLY A 59 -15.98 -2.13 11.45
CA GLY A 59 -15.27 -0.84 11.37
C GLY A 59 -13.75 -0.91 11.59
N LEU A 60 -13.20 -2.08 11.95
CA LEU A 60 -11.76 -2.27 12.11
C LEU A 60 -11.04 -2.17 10.76
N ALA A 61 -9.93 -1.44 10.74
CA ALA A 61 -9.02 -1.38 9.61
C ALA A 61 -8.21 -2.68 9.50
N ASP A 62 -7.96 -3.11 8.28
CA ASP A 62 -7.43 -4.43 7.99
C ASP A 62 -6.30 -4.42 6.97
N HIS A 63 -6.36 -3.47 6.02
CA HIS A 63 -5.36 -3.32 4.99
C HIS A 63 -5.24 -1.86 4.57
N ALA A 64 -4.01 -1.37 4.41
CA ALA A 64 -3.73 -0.02 3.95
C ALA A 64 -3.50 0.05 2.43
N ALA A 65 -3.89 1.17 1.85
CA ALA A 65 -3.65 1.48 0.44
C ALA A 65 -3.58 2.99 0.23
N VAL A 66 -3.18 3.38 -0.98
CA VAL A 66 -3.20 4.77 -1.43
C VAL A 66 -4.36 4.96 -2.42
N HIS A 67 -5.20 5.96 -2.17
CA HIS A 67 -6.21 6.40 -3.11
C HIS A 67 -5.66 7.58 -3.94
N GLN A 68 -5.50 7.36 -5.24
CA GLN A 68 -4.97 8.35 -6.17
C GLN A 68 -5.80 8.31 -7.46
N GLY A 69 -6.47 9.43 -7.77
CA GLY A 69 -7.41 9.50 -8.90
C GLY A 69 -8.64 8.62 -8.67
N ASP A 70 -8.90 7.69 -9.59
CA ASP A 70 -10.00 6.71 -9.51
C ASP A 70 -9.54 5.32 -9.06
N ARG A 71 -8.29 5.21 -8.57
CA ARG A 71 -7.62 3.95 -8.27
C ARG A 71 -7.18 3.87 -6.82
N PHE A 72 -7.17 2.62 -6.32
CA PHE A 72 -6.60 2.21 -5.05
C PHE A 72 -5.36 1.39 -5.33
N TRP A 73 -4.26 1.75 -4.68
CA TRP A 73 -2.94 1.20 -4.92
C TRP A 73 -2.41 0.56 -3.66
N ASP A 74 -1.95 -0.67 -3.80
CA ASP A 74 -1.19 -1.39 -2.79
C ASP A 74 -0.10 -2.21 -3.48
N TYR A 75 0.57 -3.10 -2.74
CA TYR A 75 1.64 -3.92 -3.30
C TYR A 75 1.24 -4.73 -4.54
N ALA A 76 -0.03 -5.16 -4.64
CA ALA A 76 -0.53 -5.88 -5.82
C ALA A 76 -1.03 -4.97 -6.96
N GLY A 77 -0.90 -3.66 -6.81
CA GLY A 77 -1.07 -2.67 -7.87
C GLY A 77 -2.44 -1.99 -7.96
N PRO A 78 -2.62 -1.10 -8.94
CA PRO A 78 -3.79 -0.24 -9.06
C PRO A 78 -5.07 -1.02 -9.37
N ARG A 79 -6.15 -0.73 -8.65
CA ARG A 79 -7.48 -1.29 -8.89
C ARG A 79 -8.59 -0.25 -8.70
N ALA A 80 -9.67 -0.41 -9.45
CA ALA A 80 -10.92 0.29 -9.17
C ALA A 80 -11.51 -0.18 -7.82
N ARG A 81 -12.25 0.70 -7.12
CA ARG A 81 -12.81 0.46 -5.79
C ARG A 81 -13.44 -0.93 -5.59
N LEU A 82 -14.37 -1.30 -6.48
CA LEU A 82 -15.09 -2.58 -6.35
C LEU A 82 -14.16 -3.79 -6.51
N LEU A 83 -13.19 -3.72 -7.43
CA LEU A 83 -12.22 -4.80 -7.63
C LEU A 83 -11.21 -4.87 -6.49
N PHE A 84 -10.86 -3.73 -5.89
CA PHE A 84 -10.02 -3.67 -4.71
C PHE A 84 -10.69 -4.38 -3.53
N ILE A 85 -11.92 -3.97 -3.16
CA ILE A 85 -12.69 -4.59 -2.07
C ILE A 85 -12.91 -6.09 -2.34
N ARG A 86 -13.32 -6.46 -3.57
CA ARG A 86 -13.59 -7.85 -3.91
C ARG A 86 -12.39 -8.76 -3.74
N ARG A 87 -11.15 -8.29 -3.99
CA ARG A 87 -9.93 -9.09 -3.81
C ARG A 87 -9.77 -9.56 -2.36
N PHE A 88 -10.13 -8.71 -1.40
CA PHE A 88 -10.08 -9.05 0.03
C PHE A 88 -11.34 -9.75 0.52
N ALA A 89 -12.45 -9.62 -0.22
CA ALA A 89 -13.67 -10.35 0.05
C ALA A 89 -13.67 -11.78 -0.52
N SER A 90 -12.75 -12.12 -1.44
CA SER A 90 -12.79 -13.37 -2.22
C SER A 90 -11.94 -14.53 -1.67
N ALA A 91 -11.63 -14.57 -0.38
CA ALA A 91 -11.22 -15.83 0.27
C ALA A 91 -12.51 -16.61 0.63
N GLU A 92 -12.77 -17.73 -0.03
CA GLU A 92 -14.03 -18.48 0.03
C GLU A 92 -14.51 -18.85 1.47
N MET A 93 -15.72 -18.42 1.85
CA MET A 93 -16.64 -18.98 2.87
C MET A 93 -16.21 -19.32 4.32
N LEU A 94 -15.03 -18.96 4.84
CA LEU A 94 -14.68 -19.28 6.25
C LEU A 94 -14.00 -18.11 6.99
N GLY A 95 -14.81 -17.22 7.61
CA GLY A 95 -14.33 -16.25 8.61
C GLY A 95 -15.03 -14.89 8.59
N ASN A 96 -15.00 -14.19 9.74
CA ASN A 96 -15.49 -12.80 9.94
C ASN A 96 -14.62 -11.74 9.21
N TRP A 97 -13.67 -12.16 8.39
CA TRP A 97 -12.71 -11.31 7.70
C TRP A 97 -13.26 -10.94 6.32
N ARG A 98 -14.05 -9.86 6.27
CA ARG A 98 -14.58 -9.33 5.02
C ARG A 98 -14.38 -7.83 4.99
N GLY A 99 -13.48 -7.37 4.12
CA GLY A 99 -13.44 -5.97 3.73
C GLY A 99 -14.76 -5.58 3.08
N VAL A 100 -15.47 -4.62 3.66
CA VAL A 100 -16.78 -4.16 3.16
C VAL A 100 -16.75 -2.72 2.69
N ASP A 101 -15.80 -1.93 3.17
CA ASP A 101 -15.73 -0.49 2.89
C ASP A 101 -14.30 0.02 2.88
N ILE A 102 -14.11 1.22 2.35
CA ILE A 102 -12.84 1.95 2.34
C ILE A 102 -13.07 3.34 2.92
N ARG A 103 -12.20 3.75 3.83
CA ARG A 103 -12.22 5.09 4.44
C ARG A 103 -10.80 5.65 4.60
N PRO A 104 -10.65 6.96 4.86
CA PRO A 104 -9.36 7.52 5.26
C PRO A 104 -8.77 6.78 6.46
N HIS A 105 -7.46 6.60 6.44
CA HIS A 105 -6.68 6.11 7.57
C HIS A 105 -6.79 7.08 8.76
N ARG A 106 -6.80 6.56 9.98
CA ARG A 106 -6.90 7.32 11.22
C ARG A 106 -5.93 6.77 12.26
N GLU A 107 -5.58 7.59 13.23
CA GLU A 107 -4.84 7.15 14.41
C GLU A 107 -5.58 6.00 15.10
N GLY A 108 -4.84 4.95 15.47
CA GLY A 108 -5.40 3.71 16.03
C GLY A 108 -5.79 2.64 15.01
N ASP A 109 -5.72 2.91 13.71
CA ASP A 109 -5.82 1.87 12.68
C ASP A 109 -4.50 1.10 12.54
N LEU A 110 -4.60 -0.21 12.34
CA LEU A 110 -3.45 -1.09 12.03
C LEU A 110 -2.33 -0.95 13.09
N LEU A 111 -2.68 -1.01 14.37
CA LEU A 111 -1.75 -0.86 15.50
C LEU A 111 -0.58 -1.86 15.49
N ASP A 112 -0.77 -3.01 14.84
CA ASP A 112 0.24 -4.06 14.73
C ASP A 112 1.21 -3.82 13.56
N ALA A 113 0.96 -2.82 12.71
CA ALA A 113 1.84 -2.49 11.60
C ALA A 113 3.06 -1.70 12.10
N PRO A 114 4.25 -1.89 11.50
CA PRO A 114 5.45 -1.19 11.93
C PRO A 114 5.32 0.32 11.72
N ASP A 115 5.57 1.07 12.79
CA ASP A 115 5.66 2.53 12.77
C ASP A 115 7.14 2.97 12.72
N ASP A 116 7.81 2.60 11.63
CA ASP A 116 9.23 2.92 11.39
C ASP A 116 9.37 3.87 10.18
N PRO A 117 9.63 5.17 10.41
CA PRO A 117 9.87 6.13 9.34
C PRO A 117 11.09 5.79 8.45
N GLU A 118 12.11 5.13 8.99
CA GLU A 118 13.29 4.75 8.20
C GLU A 118 12.96 3.62 7.23
N LEU A 119 12.19 2.61 7.68
CA LEU A 119 11.64 1.57 6.80
C LEU A 119 10.80 2.19 5.67
N VAL A 120 9.93 3.14 6.00
CA VAL A 120 9.09 3.84 5.00
C VAL A 120 9.96 4.52 3.94
N GLU A 121 11.02 5.21 4.34
CA GLU A 121 11.93 5.88 3.41
C GLU A 121 12.74 4.90 2.55
N ARG A 122 13.22 3.78 3.13
CA ARG A 122 13.91 2.72 2.36
C ARG A 122 12.99 2.10 1.31
N LEU A 123 11.74 1.78 1.67
CA LEU A 123 10.72 1.32 0.73
C LEU A 123 10.41 2.38 -0.33
N ALA A 124 10.30 3.65 0.05
CA ALA A 124 10.04 4.75 -0.87
C ALA A 124 11.20 4.93 -1.87
N ALA A 125 12.45 4.75 -1.44
CA ALA A 125 13.61 4.79 -2.33
C ALA A 125 13.57 3.69 -3.40
N LEU A 126 13.24 2.45 -3.02
CA LEU A 126 13.04 1.34 -3.97
C LEU A 126 11.92 1.68 -4.97
N LEU A 127 10.78 2.15 -4.47
CA LEU A 127 9.63 2.52 -5.30
C LEU A 127 9.93 3.68 -6.25
N ARG A 128 10.65 4.72 -5.81
CA ARG A 128 11.07 5.83 -6.66
C ARG A 128 11.93 5.35 -7.83
N GLY A 129 12.86 4.42 -7.58
CA GLY A 129 13.68 3.81 -8.63
C GLY A 129 12.85 3.02 -9.63
N ALA A 130 11.97 2.14 -9.15
CA ALA A 130 11.13 1.28 -10.00
C ALA A 130 10.07 2.04 -10.80
N LEU A 131 9.54 3.13 -10.24
CA LEU A 131 8.45 3.92 -10.83
C LEU A 131 8.95 5.17 -11.56
N ALA A 132 10.28 5.33 -11.68
CA ALA A 132 10.91 6.42 -12.41
C ALA A 132 10.39 6.46 -13.86
N GLY A 133 9.76 7.58 -14.24
CA GLY A 133 9.18 7.77 -15.57
C GLY A 133 7.67 7.49 -15.67
N HIS A 134 7.05 6.88 -14.66
CA HIS A 134 5.59 6.72 -14.59
C HIS A 134 4.91 7.79 -13.75
N PHE A 135 5.61 8.29 -12.73
CA PHE A 135 5.15 9.38 -11.88
C PHE A 135 6.22 10.47 -11.85
N PRO A 136 5.83 11.75 -11.90
CA PRO A 136 6.78 12.83 -11.66
C PRO A 136 7.32 12.64 -10.24
N VAL A 137 8.66 12.64 -10.11
CA VAL A 137 9.30 12.59 -8.79
C VAL A 137 8.74 13.74 -7.97
N GLN A 138 7.98 13.43 -6.93
CA GLN A 138 7.60 14.44 -5.96
C GLN A 138 8.88 14.81 -5.22
N THR A 139 9.46 15.95 -5.58
CA THR A 139 10.47 16.58 -4.75
C THR A 139 9.80 16.81 -3.40
N LEU A 140 10.26 16.10 -2.36
CA LEU A 140 9.88 16.32 -0.97
C LEU A 140 9.81 17.83 -0.73
N SER A 141 8.59 18.37 -0.72
CA SER A 141 8.39 19.72 -0.26
C SER A 141 8.59 19.62 1.23
N LEU A 142 9.81 19.94 1.67
CA LEU A 142 10.16 20.22 3.06
C LEU A 142 9.11 21.22 3.55
N ARG A 143 8.05 20.70 4.18
CA ARG A 143 7.09 21.54 4.88
C ARG A 143 7.86 22.18 6.03
N SER A 144 8.04 23.49 5.87
CA SER A 144 8.68 24.42 6.79
C SER A 144 7.89 24.54 8.08
#